data_AF-A0A936ELW4-F1
#
_entry.id   AF-A0A936ELW4-F1
#
_cell.length_a   1.000
_cell.length_b   1.000
_cell.length_c   1.000
_cell.angle_alpha   90.00
_cell.angle_beta   90.00
_cell.angle_gamma   90.00
#
_symmetry.space_group_name_H-M   'P 1'
#
loop_
_entity.id
_entity.type
_entity.pdbx_description
1 polymer ?
#
loop_
_entity_poly.entity_id
_entity_poly.type
_entity_poly.pdbx_seq_one_letter_code
_entity_poly.pdbx_strand_id
1 'polypeptide(L)'
;MMPGLNGAELSKQVHQQFPQIKILALSMSGQGDLVNQMIDDADISGYVLKNIGKQELIKALEKISGGGVYFSEEVLHEMTGTVS
;
A
#
# COMPACT_ATOMS: atom_id res chain seq x y z
N MET A 1 -6.71 14.05 -5.73
CA MET A 1 -5.51 13.49 -6.37
C MET A 1 -4.33 14.40 -6.06
N MET A 2 -3.11 13.88 -5.92
CA MET A 2 -1.92 14.73 -5.78
C MET A 2 -1.62 15.38 -7.13
N PRO A 3 -1.49 16.72 -7.22
CA PRO A 3 -1.12 17.38 -8.48
C PRO A 3 0.35 17.12 -8.80
N GLY A 4 0.64 16.76 -10.05
CA GLY A 4 2.01 16.65 -10.59
C GLY A 4 2.67 15.28 -10.47
N LEU A 5 2.48 14.54 -9.37
CA LEU A 5 3.07 13.21 -9.17
C LEU A 5 2.05 12.25 -8.57
N ASN A 6 1.89 11.07 -9.16
CA ASN A 6 0.95 10.08 -8.63
C ASN A 6 1.58 9.29 -7.47
N GLY A 7 0.73 8.65 -6.65
CA GLY A 7 1.19 7.94 -5.44
C GLY A 7 2.13 6.77 -5.73
N ALA A 8 1.96 6.06 -6.85
CA ALA A 8 2.83 4.94 -7.22
C ALA A 8 4.23 5.43 -7.63
N GLU A 9 4.29 6.50 -8.44
CA GLU A 9 5.56 7.12 -8.84
C GLU A 9 6.31 7.70 -7.63
N LEU A 10 5.60 8.36 -6.72
CA LEU A 10 6.18 8.87 -5.48
C LEU A 10 6.75 7.72 -4.63
N SER A 11 5.99 6.65 -4.42
CA SER A 11 6.45 5.50 -3.63
C SER A 11 7.70 4.88 -4.23
N LYS A 12 7.75 4.71 -5.56
CA LYS A 12 8.93 4.20 -6.27
C LYS A 12 10.15 5.08 -6.04
N GLN A 13 10.01 6.39 -6.19
CA GLN A 13 11.11 7.34 -5.96
C GLN A 13 11.58 7.34 -4.50
N VAL A 14 10.65 7.26 -3.55
CA VAL A 14 10.96 7.20 -2.11
C VAL A 14 11.73 5.92 -1.80
N HIS A 15 11.28 4.76 -2.29
CA HIS A 15 11.97 3.49 -2.07
C HIS A 15 13.40 3.50 -2.64
N GLN A 16 13.57 4.01 -3.87
CA GLN A 16 14.88 4.09 -4.52
C GLN A 16 15.88 5.00 -3.77
N GLN A 17 15.40 6.11 -3.19
CA GLN A 17 16.27 7.07 -2.49
C GLN A 17 16.45 6.73 -1.00
N PHE A 18 15.45 6.09 -0.39
CA PHE A 18 15.36 5.83 1.03
C PHE A 18 14.78 4.42 1.28
N PRO A 19 15.52 3.34 0.96
CA PRO A 19 15.01 1.97 1.04
C PRO A 19 14.60 1.54 2.46
N GLN A 20 15.02 2.27 3.49
CA GLN A 20 14.60 2.06 4.89
C GLN A 20 13.22 2.64 5.24
N ILE A 21 12.66 3.50 4.39
CA ILE A 21 11.34 4.11 4.64
C ILE A 21 10.26 3.09 4.30
N LYS A 22 9.42 2.81 5.29
CA LYS A 22 8.25 1.95 5.14
C LYS A 22 7.10 2.75 4.56
N ILE A 23 6.44 2.20 3.54
CA ILE A 23 5.39 2.89 2.79
C ILE A 23 4.05 2.19 3.04
N LEU A 24 3.06 2.96 3.51
CA LEU A 24 1.67 2.53 3.58
C LEU A 24 0.86 3.35 2.57
N ALA A 25 0.34 2.69 1.53
CA ALA A 25 -0.50 3.32 0.53
C ALA A 25 -1.95 3.41 1.02
N LEU A 26 -2.58 4.58 0.82
CA LEU A 26 -3.99 4.81 1.07
C LEU A 26 -4.68 5.23 -0.22
N SER A 27 -5.66 4.47 -0.70
CA SER A 27 -6.36 4.72 -1.96
C SER A 27 -7.87 4.55 -1.88
N MET A 28 -8.62 5.10 -2.84
CA MET A 28 -10.06 4.84 -2.95
C MET A 28 -10.37 3.54 -3.71
N SER A 29 -9.40 3.00 -4.43
CA SER A 29 -9.51 1.72 -5.12
C SER A 29 -8.38 0.79 -4.67
N GLY A 30 -8.65 -0.51 -4.66
CA GLY A 30 -7.71 -1.57 -4.28
C GLY A 30 -7.47 -2.56 -5.41
N GLN A 31 -7.50 -2.10 -6.67
CA GLN A 31 -7.35 -2.97 -7.84
C GLN A 31 -6.04 -3.76 -7.75
N GLY A 32 -6.13 -5.09 -7.91
CA GLY A 32 -5.00 -6.00 -7.72
C GLY A 32 -3.76 -5.63 -8.53
N ASP A 33 -3.91 -5.27 -9.81
CA ASP A 33 -2.79 -4.90 -10.68
C ASP A 33 -2.00 -3.69 -10.16
N LEU A 34 -2.69 -2.65 -9.69
CA LEU A 34 -2.04 -1.47 -9.13
C LEU A 34 -1.29 -1.82 -7.84
N VAL A 35 -1.89 -2.66 -7.00
CA VAL A 35 -1.29 -3.08 -5.73
C VAL A 35 -0.04 -3.92 -5.99
N ASN A 36 -0.12 -4.90 -6.89
CA ASN A 36 1.01 -5.72 -7.34
C ASN A 36 2.13 -4.85 -7.90
N GLN A 37 1.80 -3.91 -8.80
CA GLN A 37 2.79 -2.99 -9.35
C GLN A 37 3.51 -2.20 -8.24
N MET A 38 2.78 -1.68 -7.24
CA MET A 38 3.39 -0.93 -6.14
C MET A 38 4.23 -1.81 -5.20
N ILE A 39 3.88 -3.08 -5.04
CA ILE A 39 4.71 -4.06 -4.32
C ILE A 39 6.03 -4.25 -5.06
N ASP A 40 5.96 -4.54 -6.37
CA ASP A 40 7.13 -4.86 -7.18
C ASP A 40 8.06 -3.66 -7.41
N ASP A 41 7.50 -2.48 -7.67
CA ASP A 41 8.26 -1.28 -8.02
C ASP A 41 8.75 -0.45 -6.82
N ALA A 42 8.06 -0.55 -5.68
CA ALA A 42 8.24 0.36 -4.55
C ALA A 42 8.33 -0.30 -3.18
N ASP A 43 8.30 -1.64 -3.11
CA ASP A 43 8.40 -2.43 -1.87
C ASP A 43 7.49 -1.89 -0.75
N ILE A 44 6.22 -1.62 -1.10
CA ILE A 44 5.28 -1.05 -0.14
C ILE A 44 5.07 -2.01 1.02
N SER A 45 5.14 -1.47 2.24
CA SER A 45 4.88 -2.23 3.47
C SER A 45 3.40 -2.45 3.72
N GLY A 46 2.53 -1.78 2.96
CA GLY A 46 1.10 -2.03 3.05
C GLY A 46 0.24 -1.20 2.11
N TYR A 47 -1.01 -1.64 1.96
CA TYR A 47 -2.04 -0.95 1.19
C TYR A 47 -3.39 -1.08 1.88
N VAL A 48 -4.07 0.05 2.06
CA VAL A 48 -5.43 0.10 2.62
C VAL A 48 -6.32 1.06 1.84
N LEU A 49 -7.63 0.84 1.93
CA LEU A 49 -8.62 1.74 1.34
C LEU A 49 -8.88 2.94 2.25
N LYS A 50 -9.16 4.13 1.69
CA LYS A 50 -9.36 5.36 2.48
C LYS A 50 -10.68 5.40 3.26
N ASN A 51 -11.50 4.36 3.19
CA ASN A 51 -12.62 4.15 4.09
C ASN A 51 -12.20 3.43 5.40
N ILE A 52 -10.91 3.13 5.58
CA ILE A 52 -10.38 2.48 6.78
C ILE A 52 -10.74 3.27 8.06
N GLY A 53 -11.22 2.55 9.06
CA GLY A 53 -11.49 3.12 10.38
C GLY A 53 -10.21 3.52 11.11
N LYS A 54 -10.27 4.55 11.96
CA LYS A 54 -9.11 5.07 12.71
C LYS A 54 -8.33 3.99 13.48
N GLN A 55 -9.03 3.10 14.18
CA GLN A 55 -8.38 2.04 14.95
C GLN A 55 -7.62 1.06 14.05
N GLU A 56 -8.20 0.73 12.89
CA GLU A 56 -7.56 -0.20 11.96
C GLU A 56 -6.35 0.43 11.29
N LEU A 57 -6.41 1.73 10.97
CA LEU A 57 -5.26 2.48 10.48
C LEU A 57 -4.12 2.50 11.51
N ILE A 58 -4.43 2.68 12.80
CA ILE A 58 -3.43 2.63 13.88
C ILE A 58 -2.76 1.24 13.92
N LYS A 59 -3.54 0.16 13.88
CA LYS A 59 -2.99 -1.21 13.86
C LYS A 59 -2.09 -1.44 12.64
N ALA A 60 -2.48 -0.96 11.46
CA ALA A 60 -1.68 -1.06 10.26
C ALA A 60 -0.31 -0.37 10.44
N LEU A 61 -0.32 0.85 10.99
CA LEU A 61 0.90 1.60 11.28
C LEU A 61 1.78 0.92 12.33
N GLU A 62 1.20 0.40 13.41
CA GLU A 62 1.93 -0.34 14.46
C GLU A 62 2.59 -1.60 13.90
N LYS A 63 1.85 -2.40 13.10
CA LYS A 63 2.38 -3.60 12.45
C LYS A 63 3.54 -3.28 11.50
N ILE A 64 3.37 -2.25 10.67
CA ILE A 64 4.41 -1.80 9.74
C ILE A 64 5.63 -1.28 10.51
N SER A 65 5.43 -0.47 11.54
CA SER A 65 6.50 0.02 12.41
C SER A 65 7.31 -1.12 13.02
N GLY A 66 6.65 -2.20 13.45
CA GLY A 66 7.28 -3.43 13.97
C GLY A 66 8.02 -4.29 12.93
N GLY A 67 7.99 -3.94 11.64
CA GLY A 67 8.67 -4.67 10.57
C GLY A 67 7.79 -5.67 9.84
N GLY A 68 6.49 -5.71 10.15
CA GLY A 68 5.52 -6.50 9.38
C GLY A 68 4.99 -5.74 8.16
N VAL A 69 4.13 -6.43 7.40
CA VAL A 69 3.36 -5.86 6.30
C VAL A 69 1.86 -5.87 6.62
N TYR A 70 1.11 -4.91 6.09
CA TYR A 70 -0.34 -4.82 6.29
C TYR A 70 -1.07 -4.51 4.99
N PHE A 71 -1.91 -5.44 4.53
CA PHE A 71 -2.84 -5.22 3.44
C PHE A 71 -4.24 -5.48 3.98
N SER A 72 -5.18 -4.57 3.73
CA SER A 72 -6.57 -4.78 4.17
C SER A 72 -7.17 -5.99 3.45
N GLU A 73 -8.06 -6.72 4.12
CA GLU A 73 -8.73 -7.92 3.57
C GLU A 73 -9.34 -7.67 2.17
N GLU A 74 -9.95 -6.52 1.95
CA GLU A 74 -10.52 -6.15 0.64
C GLU A 74 -9.46 -6.12 -0.48
N VAL A 75 -8.28 -5.60 -0.17
CA VAL A 75 -7.15 -5.55 -1.12
C VAL A 75 -6.60 -6.96 -1.37
N LEU A 76 -6.47 -7.77 -0.32
CA LEU A 76 -6.03 -9.16 -0.45
C LEU A 76 -7.01 -9.98 -1.30
N HIS A 77 -8.31 -9.74 -1.15
CA HIS A 77 -9.32 -10.39 -1.97
C HIS A 77 -9.16 -10.05 -3.46
N GLU A 78 -8.99 -8.77 -3.79
CA GLU A 78 -8.76 -8.32 -5.17
C GLU A 78 -7.47 -8.89 -5.76
N MET A 79 -6.41 -9.03 -4.97
CA MET A 79 -5.14 -9.62 -5.42
C MET A 79 -5.23 -11.14 -5.66
N THR A 80 -6.06 -11.83 -4.90
CA THR A 80 -6.21 -13.30 -4.99
C THR A 80 -7.29 -13.74 -5.97
N GLY A 81 -8.15 -12.82 -6.42
CA GLY A 81 -9.28 -13.06 -7.33
C GLY A 81 -8.93 -13.35 -8.79
N THR A 82 -7.65 -13.34 -9.21
CA THR A 82 -7.23 -13.59 -10.60
C THR A 82 -7.01 -15.08 -10.94
N VAL A 83 -7.58 -16.00 -10.16
CA VAL A 83 -7.65 -17.43 -10.54
C VAL A 83 -9.08 -17.93 -10.42
N SER A 84 -9.84 -17.79 -11.51
CA SER A 84 -10.93 -18.71 -11.93
C SER A 84 -11.24 -18.48 -13.40
#